data_AF-A0A3A6JG23-F1
#
_entry.id   AF-A0A3A6JG23-F1
#
_cell.length_a   1.000
_cell.length_b   1.000
_cell.length_c   1.000
_cell.angle_alpha   90.00
_cell.angle_beta   90.00
_cell.angle_gamma   90.00
#
_symmetry.space_group_name_H-M   'P 1'
#
loop_
_entity.id
_entity.type
_entity.pdbx_description
1 polymer ?
#
loop_
_entity_poly.entity_id
_entity_poly.type
_entity_poly.pdbx_seq_one_letter_code
_entity_poly.pdbx_strand_id
1 'polypeptide(L)'
;MSITLECRKTKSEMKIGYGNFFFLRAKVAELFDKNVWQQYMKIMEIPYGDDRKQALEKWDTDMDRILQASEMPSGVKDFLFQSDCAGNISRSACMALYERIHNYDNNIAYGFRIVKDSFGNLIRQELGFQDFVELIKECIDTNCDLLWS
;
A
#
# COMPACT_ATOMS: atom_id res chain seq x y z
N MET A 1 -4.89 -14.71 -6.73
CA MET A 1 -5.12 -14.34 -5.32
C MET A 1 -5.02 -12.82 -5.22
N SER A 2 -5.91 -12.18 -4.47
CA SER A 2 -6.01 -10.73 -4.33
C SER A 2 -6.05 -10.37 -2.86
N ILE A 3 -5.48 -9.22 -2.53
CA ILE A 3 -5.59 -8.55 -1.24
C ILE A 3 -6.79 -7.60 -1.33
N THR A 4 -7.56 -7.48 -0.27
CA THR A 4 -8.69 -6.55 -0.18
C THR A 4 -8.33 -5.44 0.79
N LEU A 5 -8.14 -4.21 0.30
CA LEU A 5 -8.07 -3.03 1.16
C LEU A 5 -9.48 -2.58 1.50
N GLU A 6 -9.76 -2.28 2.77
CA GLU A 6 -11.11 -1.95 3.22
C GLU A 6 -11.08 -0.88 4.33
N CYS A 7 -11.99 0.11 4.30
CA CYS A 7 -12.32 0.85 5.52
C CYS A 7 -13.20 -0.03 6.40
N ARG A 8 -12.71 -0.30 7.62
CA ARG A 8 -13.38 -1.17 8.60
C ARG A 8 -14.87 -0.84 8.80
N LYS A 9 -15.24 0.45 8.72
CA LYS A 9 -16.57 0.95 9.09
C LYS A 9 -17.57 0.96 7.95
N THR A 10 -17.18 1.43 6.76
CA THR A 10 -18.10 1.57 5.62
C THR A 10 -18.15 0.34 4.73
N LYS A 11 -17.15 -0.54 4.82
CA LYS A 11 -16.99 -1.73 3.97
C LYS A 11 -16.72 -1.42 2.51
N SER A 12 -16.38 -0.16 2.19
CA SER A 12 -15.81 0.18 0.89
C SER A 12 -14.51 -0.58 0.69
N GLU A 13 -14.38 -1.27 -0.45
CA GLU A 13 -13.26 -2.16 -0.74
C GLU A 13 -12.56 -1.82 -2.06
N MET A 14 -11.25 -2.07 -2.09
CA MET A 14 -10.42 -2.12 -3.28
C MET A 14 -9.68 -3.46 -3.30
N LYS A 15 -9.93 -4.29 -4.32
CA LYS A 15 -9.21 -5.56 -4.51
C LYS A 15 -7.97 -5.33 -5.35
N ILE A 16 -6.84 -5.85 -4.94
CA ILE A 16 -5.55 -5.63 -5.59
C ILE A 16 -4.76 -6.94 -5.68
N GLY A 17 -4.00 -7.14 -6.76
CA GLY A 17 -3.05 -8.26 -6.84
C GLY A 17 -1.77 -7.97 -6.05
N TYR A 18 -1.07 -9.00 -5.55
CA TYR A 18 0.17 -8.84 -4.77
C TYR A 18 1.22 -7.94 -5.45
N GLY A 19 1.47 -8.15 -6.74
CA GLY A 19 2.40 -7.31 -7.50
C GLY A 19 1.97 -5.85 -7.55
N ASN A 20 0.67 -5.60 -7.77
CA ASN A 20 0.15 -4.23 -7.79
C ASN A 20 0.17 -3.60 -6.40
N PHE A 21 -0.05 -4.37 -5.34
CA PHE A 21 0.04 -3.86 -3.97
C PHE A 21 1.48 -3.49 -3.60
N PHE A 22 2.45 -4.31 -4.01
CA PHE A 22 3.87 -3.97 -3.93
C PHE A 22 4.18 -2.65 -4.65
N PHE A 23 3.70 -2.47 -5.90
CA PHE A 23 3.94 -1.23 -6.64
C PHE A 23 3.19 -0.02 -6.06
N LEU A 24 2.02 -0.22 -5.45
CA LEU A 24 1.29 0.82 -4.73
C LEU A 24 2.11 1.29 -3.54
N ARG A 25 2.61 0.36 -2.71
CA ARG A 25 3.50 0.66 -1.59
C ARG A 25 4.82 1.28 -2.04
N ALA A 26 5.43 0.79 -3.12
CA ALA A 26 6.64 1.37 -3.67
C ALA A 26 6.41 2.83 -4.09
N LYS A 27 5.25 3.14 -4.69
CA LYS A 27 4.89 4.52 -5.03
C LYS A 27 4.68 5.37 -3.78
N VAL A 28 4.03 4.86 -2.75
CA VAL A 28 3.92 5.55 -1.45
C VAL A 28 5.32 5.81 -0.87
N ALA A 29 6.22 4.83 -0.87
CA ALA A 29 7.59 5.00 -0.41
C ALA A 29 8.31 6.12 -1.19
N GLU A 30 8.18 6.15 -2.52
CA GLU A 30 8.79 7.17 -3.38
C GLU A 30 8.30 8.57 -3.04
N LEU A 31 6.99 8.71 -2.80
CA LEU A 31 6.37 9.98 -2.44
C LEU A 31 6.82 10.47 -1.07
N PHE A 32 7.21 9.61 -0.14
CA PHE A 32 7.70 10.03 1.17
C PHE A 32 9.21 10.25 1.21
N ASP A 33 9.98 9.25 0.78
CA ASP A 33 11.43 9.24 0.91
C ASP A 33 12.07 8.40 -0.21
N LYS A 34 12.83 9.06 -1.08
CA LYS A 34 13.49 8.45 -2.23
C LYS A 34 14.48 7.35 -1.82
N ASN A 35 15.16 7.47 -0.67
CA ASN A 35 16.11 6.46 -0.21
C ASN A 35 15.36 5.20 0.27
N VAL A 36 14.23 5.39 0.97
CA VAL A 36 13.36 4.27 1.35
C VAL A 36 12.86 3.55 0.10
N TRP A 37 12.36 4.28 -0.90
CA TRP A 37 11.91 3.69 -2.17
C TRP A 37 13.01 2.92 -2.90
N GLN A 38 14.21 3.51 -3.04
CA GLN A 38 15.32 2.84 -3.71
C GLN A 38 15.67 1.52 -3.02
N GLN A 39 15.72 1.50 -1.69
CA GLN A 39 15.93 0.25 -0.96
C GLN A 39 14.74 -0.70 -1.09
N TYR A 40 13.51 -0.19 -1.03
CA TYR A 40 12.27 -0.97 -1.18
C TYR A 40 12.27 -1.77 -2.48
N MET A 41 12.66 -1.13 -3.59
CA MET A 41 12.70 -1.74 -4.91
C MET A 41 13.78 -2.82 -5.05
N LYS A 42 14.91 -2.71 -4.34
CA LYS A 42 16.01 -3.70 -4.41
C LYS A 42 15.61 -5.10 -3.96
N ILE A 43 14.51 -5.26 -3.22
CA ILE A 43 14.03 -6.60 -2.84
C ILE A 43 13.72 -7.46 -4.08
N MET A 44 13.33 -6.82 -5.19
CA MET A 44 13.05 -7.47 -6.47
C MET A 44 14.32 -7.96 -7.19
N GLU A 45 15.47 -7.42 -6.81
CA GLU A 45 16.78 -7.79 -7.38
C GLU A 45 17.42 -8.97 -6.64
N ILE A 46 16.88 -9.34 -5.47
CA ILE A 46 17.41 -10.45 -4.67
C ILE A 46 17.09 -11.78 -5.37
N PRO A 47 18.11 -12.53 -5.80
CA PRO A 47 17.90 -13.78 -6.51
C PRO A 47 17.29 -14.85 -5.62
N TYR A 48 16.54 -15.75 -6.24
CA TYR A 48 16.13 -17.00 -5.60
C TYR A 48 17.33 -17.96 -5.57
N GLY A 49 17.60 -18.57 -4.41
CA GLY A 49 18.70 -19.53 -4.26
C GLY A 49 19.22 -19.63 -2.83
N ASP A 50 20.32 -20.36 -2.66
CA ASP A 50 20.92 -20.66 -1.36
C ASP A 50 21.36 -19.38 -0.60
N ASP A 51 21.85 -18.38 -1.32
CA ASP A 51 22.30 -17.11 -0.75
C ASP A 51 21.15 -16.14 -0.43
N ARG A 52 19.90 -16.48 -0.78
CA ARG A 52 18.76 -15.58 -0.65
C ARG A 52 18.55 -15.13 0.79
N LYS A 53 18.72 -16.03 1.76
CA LYS A 53 18.57 -15.71 3.18
C LYS A 53 19.55 -14.61 3.62
N GLN A 54 20.83 -14.75 3.29
CA GLN A 54 21.85 -13.77 3.64
C GLN A 54 21.61 -12.43 2.92
N ALA A 55 21.16 -12.47 1.65
CA ALA A 55 20.81 -11.27 0.91
C ALA A 55 19.61 -10.53 1.54
N LEU A 56 18.60 -11.26 2.02
CA LEU A 56 17.46 -10.69 2.74
C LEU A 56 17.88 -10.08 4.09
N GLU A 57 18.70 -10.78 4.88
CA GLU A 57 19.21 -10.25 6.16
C GLU A 57 20.02 -8.95 5.97
N LYS A 58 20.82 -8.89 4.90
CA LYS A 58 21.54 -7.66 4.52
C LYS A 58 20.56 -6.56 4.10
N TRP A 59 19.56 -6.91 3.29
CA TRP A 59 18.54 -5.96 2.85
C TRP A 59 17.76 -5.37 4.02
N ASP A 60 17.37 -6.19 4.99
CA ASP A 60 16.69 -5.78 6.23
C ASP A 60 17.57 -4.81 7.03
N THR A 61 18.85 -5.17 7.23
CA THR A 61 19.82 -4.32 7.95
C THR A 61 19.99 -2.95 7.29
N ASP A 62 20.08 -2.92 5.96
CA ASP A 62 20.22 -1.67 5.20
C ASP A 62 18.92 -0.85 5.25
N MET A 63 17.75 -1.50 5.17
CA MET A 63 16.46 -0.84 5.30
C MET A 63 16.27 -0.22 6.69
N ASP A 64 16.62 -0.93 7.76
CA ASP A 64 16.54 -0.41 9.14
C ASP A 64 17.35 0.89 9.31
N ARG A 65 18.57 0.93 8.77
CA ARG A 65 19.40 2.15 8.79
C ARG A 65 18.76 3.31 8.04
N ILE A 66 18.17 3.04 6.88
CA ILE A 66 17.49 4.07 6.07
C ILE A 66 16.24 4.57 6.80
N LEU A 67 15.46 3.67 7.42
CA LEU A 67 14.26 4.03 8.17
C LEU A 67 14.57 4.80 9.45
N GLN A 68 15.73 4.59 10.08
CA GLN A 68 16.21 5.40 11.21
C GLN A 68 16.56 6.83 10.80
N ALA A 69 17.09 7.02 9.58
CA ALA A 69 17.40 8.34 9.04
C ALA A 69 16.17 9.04 8.41
N SER A 70 15.10 8.30 8.14
CA SER A 70 13.88 8.82 7.51
C SER A 70 12.90 9.42 8.51
N GLU A 71 12.40 10.61 8.21
CA GLU A 71 11.32 11.29 8.95
C GLU A 71 9.93 10.66 8.69
N MET A 72 9.86 9.59 7.89
CA MET A 72 8.61 8.88 7.61
C MET A 72 7.90 8.45 8.91
N PRO A 73 6.60 8.77 9.07
CA PRO A 73 5.84 8.37 10.26
C PRO A 73 5.77 6.86 10.42
N SER A 74 5.80 6.36 11.66
CA SER A 74 5.77 4.92 11.95
C SER A 74 4.57 4.20 11.34
N GLY A 75 3.39 4.81 11.37
CA GLY A 75 2.20 4.23 10.74
C GLY A 75 2.28 4.12 9.21
N VAL A 76 3.08 4.96 8.56
CA VAL A 76 3.38 4.83 7.12
C VAL A 76 4.38 3.70 6.89
N LYS A 77 5.39 3.56 7.77
CA LYS A 77 6.32 2.41 7.75
C LYS A 77 5.54 1.09 7.91
N ASP A 78 4.59 1.06 8.85
CA ASP A 78 3.68 -0.08 9.06
C ASP A 78 2.91 -0.42 7.77
N PHE A 79 2.35 0.57 7.08
CA PHE A 79 1.69 0.35 5.80
C PHE A 79 2.62 -0.30 4.76
N LEU A 80 3.89 0.10 4.69
CA LEU A 80 4.85 -0.38 3.69
C LEU A 80 5.33 -1.82 3.95
N PHE A 81 5.46 -2.23 5.21
CA PHE A 81 6.22 -3.43 5.60
C PHE A 81 5.42 -4.50 6.36
N GLN A 82 4.21 -4.19 6.85
CA GLN A 82 3.36 -5.23 7.42
C GLN A 82 2.96 -6.28 6.37
N SER A 83 2.71 -7.50 6.84
CA SER A 83 2.33 -8.66 6.04
C SER A 83 1.16 -8.39 5.10
N ASP A 84 1.24 -8.94 3.89
CA ASP A 84 0.17 -8.87 2.90
C ASP A 84 -1.06 -9.73 3.27
N CYS A 85 -0.89 -10.71 4.17
CA CYS A 85 -1.96 -11.64 4.54
C CYS A 85 -2.94 -11.08 5.58
N ALA A 86 -2.51 -10.10 6.36
CA ALA A 86 -3.31 -9.43 7.37
C ALA A 86 -2.54 -8.23 7.89
N GLY A 87 -3.02 -7.03 7.62
CA GLY A 87 -2.45 -5.81 8.18
C GLY A 87 -3.47 -4.72 8.39
N ASN A 88 -3.07 -3.70 9.14
CA ASN A 88 -3.87 -2.53 9.40
C ASN A 88 -3.01 -1.31 9.67
N ILE A 89 -3.60 -0.15 9.42
CA ILE A 89 -3.07 1.13 9.89
C ILE A 89 -4.18 1.97 10.52
N SER A 90 -3.81 2.75 11.53
CA SER A 90 -4.74 3.60 12.24
C SER A 90 -5.19 4.79 11.41
N ARG A 91 -6.26 5.47 11.85
CA ARG A 91 -6.66 6.76 11.29
C ARG A 91 -5.52 7.79 11.21
N SER A 92 -4.67 7.89 12.24
CA SER A 92 -3.57 8.86 12.25
C SER A 92 -2.53 8.54 11.17
N ALA A 93 -2.29 7.26 10.90
CA ALA A 93 -1.47 6.82 9.78
C ALA A 93 -2.12 7.13 8.42
N CYS A 94 -3.44 6.93 8.30
CA CYS A 94 -4.20 7.34 7.11
C CYS A 94 -4.09 8.85 6.84
N MET A 95 -4.15 9.70 7.88
CA MET A 95 -3.95 11.15 7.74
C MET A 95 -2.56 11.47 7.20
N ALA A 96 -1.51 10.87 7.79
CA ALA A 96 -0.14 11.06 7.34
C ALA A 96 0.05 10.63 5.87
N LEU A 97 -0.52 9.47 5.47
CA LEU A 97 -0.53 9.04 4.07
C LEU A 97 -1.20 10.09 3.19
N TYR A 98 -2.44 10.47 3.51
CA TYR A 98 -3.26 11.37 2.72
C TYR A 98 -2.55 12.71 2.46
N GLU A 99 -1.97 13.32 3.49
CA GLU A 99 -1.22 14.58 3.38
C GLU A 99 -0.13 14.53 2.29
N ARG A 100 0.53 13.38 2.11
CA ARG A 100 1.61 13.24 1.13
C ARG A 100 1.14 12.80 -0.25
N ILE A 101 0.10 11.97 -0.33
CA ILE A 101 -0.27 11.26 -1.56
C ILE A 101 -1.50 11.83 -2.29
N HIS A 102 -2.30 12.69 -1.64
CA HIS A 102 -3.61 13.10 -2.17
C HIS A 102 -3.58 13.74 -3.57
N ASN A 103 -2.51 14.48 -3.89
CA ASN A 103 -2.34 15.13 -5.20
C ASN A 103 -1.65 14.25 -6.26
N TYR A 104 -1.24 13.02 -5.90
CA TYR A 104 -0.60 12.13 -6.85
C TYR A 104 -1.64 11.31 -7.61
N ASP A 105 -1.60 11.38 -8.94
CA ASP A 105 -2.35 10.47 -9.79
C ASP A 105 -1.45 9.95 -10.92
N ASN A 106 -1.71 8.73 -11.31
CA ASN A 106 -1.19 8.12 -12.51
C ASN A 106 -2.32 7.30 -13.13
N ASN A 107 -2.46 7.40 -14.45
CA ASN A 107 -3.52 6.70 -15.19
C ASN A 107 -3.25 5.18 -15.31
N ILE A 108 -2.89 4.54 -14.20
CA ILE A 108 -2.54 3.14 -14.05
C ILE A 108 -3.58 2.51 -13.14
N ALA A 109 -4.17 1.40 -13.59
CA ALA A 109 -5.02 0.57 -12.75
C ALA A 109 -4.17 -0.22 -11.74
N TYR A 110 -4.42 -0.02 -10.46
CA TYR A 110 -3.79 -0.78 -9.39
C TYR A 110 -4.68 -1.94 -8.95
N GLY A 111 -5.98 -1.69 -8.81
CA GLY A 111 -6.93 -2.66 -8.29
C GLY A 111 -8.23 -2.65 -9.06
N PHE A 112 -9.24 -3.27 -8.48
CA PHE A 112 -10.59 -3.29 -9.00
C PHE A 112 -11.61 -3.46 -7.89
N ARG A 113 -12.87 -3.18 -8.18
CA ARG A 113 -14.01 -3.60 -7.37
C ARG A 113 -15.08 -4.22 -8.27
N ILE A 114 -15.97 -5.00 -7.66
CA ILE A 114 -17.13 -5.57 -8.35
C ILE A 114 -18.33 -4.69 -8.05
N VAL A 115 -18.92 -4.10 -9.09
CA VAL A 115 -20.10 -3.23 -8.99
C VAL A 115 -21.24 -3.78 -9.84
N LYS A 116 -22.47 -3.33 -9.58
CA LYS A 116 -23.62 -3.63 -10.44
C LYS A 116 -23.75 -2.57 -11.53
N ASP A 117 -23.90 -2.99 -12.78
CA ASP A 117 -24.29 -2.10 -13.86
C ASP A 117 -25.77 -1.68 -13.74
N SER A 118 -26.24 -0.82 -14.66
CA SER A 118 -27.63 -0.35 -14.70
C SER A 118 -28.67 -1.47 -14.92
N PHE A 119 -28.23 -2.65 -15.34
CA PHE A 119 -29.06 -3.83 -15.59
C PHE A 119 -28.95 -4.86 -14.46
N GLY A 120 -28.16 -4.57 -13.42
CA GLY A 120 -27.95 -5.43 -12.26
C GLY A 120 -26.87 -6.51 -12.45
N ASN A 121 -26.14 -6.51 -13.57
CA ASN A 121 -25.03 -7.45 -13.78
C ASN A 121 -23.81 -7.04 -12.98
N LEU A 122 -23.06 -8.03 -12.47
CA LEU A 122 -21.79 -7.79 -11.80
C LEU A 122 -20.70 -7.53 -12.84
N ILE A 123 -20.08 -6.35 -12.77
CA ILE A 123 -18.98 -5.95 -13.63
C ILE A 123 -17.75 -5.58 -12.80
N ARG A 124 -16.58 -5.77 -13.40
CA ARG A 124 -15.31 -5.34 -12.84
C ARG A 124 -15.06 -3.88 -13.23
N GLN A 125 -14.91 -3.02 -12.22
CA GLN A 125 -14.45 -1.65 -12.39
C GLN A 125 -12.99 -1.57 -11.96
N GLU A 126 -12.10 -1.15 -12.86
CA GLU A 126 -10.70 -0.87 -12.52
C GLU A 126 -10.60 0.35 -11.60
N LEU A 127 -9.66 0.30 -10.67
CA LEU A 127 -9.40 1.33 -9.67
C LEU A 127 -7.94 1.78 -9.77
N GLY A 128 -7.75 3.09 -9.89
CA GLY A 128 -6.45 3.74 -9.97
C GLY A 128 -5.89 4.11 -8.59
N PHE A 129 -4.84 4.94 -8.60
CA PHE A 129 -4.24 5.42 -7.35
C PHE A 129 -5.19 6.36 -6.60
N GLN A 130 -5.96 7.18 -7.31
CA GLN A 130 -6.92 8.09 -6.67
C GLN A 130 -8.06 7.35 -5.95
N ASP A 131 -8.51 6.19 -6.44
CA ASP A 131 -9.49 5.37 -5.70
C ASP A 131 -8.91 4.86 -4.36
N PHE A 132 -7.60 4.57 -4.31
CA PHE A 132 -6.92 4.27 -3.05
C PHE A 132 -6.88 5.50 -2.13
N VAL A 133 -6.59 6.70 -2.66
CA VAL A 133 -6.62 7.96 -1.90
C VAL A 133 -8.01 8.23 -1.33
N GLU A 134 -9.07 7.99 -2.11
CA GLU A 134 -10.45 8.11 -1.66
C GLU A 134 -10.76 7.14 -0.52
N LEU A 135 -10.32 5.88 -0.62
CA LEU A 135 -10.48 4.89 0.44
C LEU A 135 -9.76 5.32 1.75
N ILE A 136 -8.55 5.89 1.64
CA ILE A 136 -7.82 6.46 2.78
C ILE A 136 -8.62 7.63 3.39
N LYS A 137 -9.13 8.54 2.56
CA LYS A 137 -9.92 9.68 3.01
C LYS A 137 -11.19 9.22 3.72
N GLU A 138 -11.86 8.20 3.21
CA GLU A 138 -13.04 7.60 3.83
C GLU A 138 -12.72 7.03 5.22
N CYS A 139 -11.55 6.41 5.41
CA CYS A 139 -11.10 5.98 6.73
C CYS A 139 -10.93 7.17 7.69
N ILE A 140 -10.38 8.28 7.20
CA ILE A 140 -10.20 9.52 7.98
C ILE A 140 -11.55 10.11 8.41
N ASP A 141 -12.47 10.26 7.46
CA ASP A 141 -13.77 10.90 7.63
C ASP A 141 -14.69 10.09 8.54
N THR A 142 -14.58 8.76 8.52
CA THR A 142 -15.42 7.88 9.33
C THR A 142 -14.81 7.48 10.68
N ASN A 143 -13.61 7.99 10.98
CA ASN A 143 -12.82 7.67 12.16
C ASN A 143 -12.54 6.14 12.28
N CYS A 144 -12.09 5.53 11.18
CA CYS A 144 -11.85 4.09 11.03
C CYS A 144 -10.38 3.77 10.70
N ASP A 145 -9.97 2.53 10.95
CA ASP A 145 -8.70 1.97 10.48
C ASP A 145 -8.85 1.46 9.04
N LEU A 146 -7.79 1.57 8.25
CA LEU A 146 -7.66 0.83 6.99
C LEU A 146 -7.16 -0.58 7.29
N LEU A 147 -7.80 -1.59 6.70
CA LEU A 147 -7.43 -3.00 6.82
C LEU A 147 -7.02 -3.56 5.46
N TRP A 148 -6.19 -4.60 5.46
CA TRP A 148 -6.02 -5.45 4.30
C TRP A 148 -5.82 -6.92 4.66
N SER A 149 -6.36 -7.80 3.82
CA SER A 149 -6.27 -9.26 3.91
C SER A 149 -6.56 -9.95 2.58
#